data_AF-A0A1G9FRY0-F1
#
_entry.id   AF-A0A1G9FRY0-F1
#
_cell.length_a   1.000
_cell.length_b   1.000
_cell.length_c   1.000
_cell.angle_alpha   90.00
_cell.angle_beta   90.00
_cell.angle_gamma   90.00
#
_symmetry.space_group_name_H-M   'P 1'
#
loop_
_entity.id
_entity.type
_entity.pdbx_description
1 polymer ?
#
loop_
_entity_poly.entity_id
_entity_poly.type
_entity_poly.pdbx_seq_one_letter_code
_entity_poly.pdbx_strand_id
1 'polypeptide(L)'
;MAKFDGKFLTGIVGPAVYKKYRNMQVVTAKSRLTKKQQTKNTHKAATQFGIASTLAEQFRRDAYGVITDFYDGTMVYRFRTDVQKALRQAFDAQSET
;
A
#
# COMPACT_ATOMS: atom_id res chain seq x y z
N MET A 1 9.56 16.07 15.57
CA MET A 1 10.83 15.50 16.06
C MET A 1 10.63 14.02 16.34
N ALA A 2 11.68 13.20 16.22
CA ALA A 2 11.59 11.78 16.57
C ALA A 2 11.58 11.60 18.10
N LYS A 3 10.80 10.63 18.57
CA LYS A 3 10.68 10.24 19.97
C LYS A 3 11.18 8.81 20.13
N PHE A 4 12.03 8.58 21.11
CA PHE A 4 12.46 7.25 21.52
C PHE A 4 11.67 6.84 22.77
N ASP A 5 11.04 5.67 22.75
CA ASP A 5 10.20 5.16 23.84
C ASP A 5 10.90 4.08 24.69
N GLY A 6 12.23 3.93 24.53
CA GLY A 6 13.03 2.90 25.20
C GLY A 6 13.21 1.62 24.38
N LYS A 7 12.41 1.41 23.33
CA LYS A 7 12.54 0.24 22.43
C LYS A 7 12.42 0.59 20.95
N PHE A 8 11.59 1.56 20.61
CA PHE A 8 11.28 2.00 19.25
C PHE A 8 11.50 3.50 19.10
N LEU A 9 11.94 3.87 17.90
CA LEU A 9 12.04 5.25 17.46
C LEU A 9 10.80 5.56 16.60
N THR A 10 10.13 6.67 16.90
CA THR A 10 8.98 7.12 16.12
C THR A 10 9.16 8.57 15.69
N GLY A 11 9.11 8.83 14.38
CA GLY A 11 9.24 10.16 13.80
C GLY A 11 10.39 10.28 12.80
N ILE A 12 10.79 11.51 12.47
CA ILE A 12 11.74 11.79 11.40
C ILE A 12 13.13 12.03 11.98
N VAL A 13 14.13 11.30 11.47
CA VAL A 13 15.56 11.53 11.75
C VAL A 13 16.28 11.61 10.40
N GLY A 14 16.75 12.82 10.06
CA GLY A 14 17.40 13.10 8.78
C GLY A 14 16.52 12.69 7.57
N PRO A 15 17.05 11.85 6.65
CA PRO A 15 16.31 11.39 5.47
C PRO A 15 15.34 10.23 5.76
N ALA A 16 15.32 9.70 6.99
CA ALA A 16 14.54 8.53 7.36
C ALA A 16 13.34 8.88 8.25
N VAL A 17 12.27 8.12 8.08
CA VAL A 17 11.05 8.15 8.88
C VAL A 17 10.92 6.80 9.57
N TYR A 18 10.94 6.85 10.88
CA TYR A 18 10.84 5.71 11.78
C TYR A 18 9.39 5.58 12.27
N LYS A 19 8.86 4.36 12.21
CA LYS A 19 7.50 4.03 12.64
C LYS A 19 7.52 2.70 13.39
N LYS A 20 6.71 2.58 14.43
CA LYS A 20 6.42 1.29 15.06
C LYS A 20 5.27 0.61 14.32
N TYR A 21 5.46 -0.63 13.88
CA TYR A 21 4.39 -1.48 13.38
C TYR A 21 4.40 -2.80 14.14
N ARG A 22 3.35 -3.04 14.92
CA ARG A 22 3.30 -4.15 15.90
C ARG A 22 4.54 -4.10 16.80
N ASN A 23 5.33 -5.17 16.86
CA ASN A 23 6.58 -5.27 17.63
C ASN A 23 7.84 -5.04 16.78
N MET A 24 7.70 -4.41 15.60
CA MET A 24 8.82 -4.17 14.68
C MET A 24 9.05 -2.67 14.47
N GLN A 25 10.33 -2.32 14.30
CA GLN A 25 10.74 -1.01 13.83
C GLN A 25 10.69 -0.99 12.30
N VAL A 26 9.86 -0.11 11.75
CA VAL A 26 9.81 0.15 10.31
C VAL A 26 10.59 1.43 10.03
N VAL A 27 11.50 1.35 9.07
CA VAL A 27 12.29 2.48 8.60
C VAL A 27 11.97 2.71 7.13
N THR A 28 11.56 3.93 6.80
CA THR A 28 11.20 4.33 5.44
C THR A 28 11.93 5.59 5.07
N ALA A 29 12.30 5.76 3.79
CA ALA A 29 12.79 7.04 3.32
C ALA A 29 11.70 8.11 3.41
N LYS A 30 12.10 9.35 3.70
CA LYS A 30 11.22 10.50 3.63
C LYS A 30 10.65 10.62 2.21
N SER A 31 9.35 10.91 2.12
CA SER A 31 8.72 11.15 0.81
C SER A 31 9.47 12.26 0.07
N ARG A 32 9.84 11.99 -1.18
CA ARG A 32 10.43 12.99 -2.09
C ARG A 32 9.43 14.10 -2.42
N LEU A 33 8.15 13.75 -2.46
CA LEU A 33 7.07 14.69 -2.73
C LEU A 33 6.51 15.25 -1.42
N THR A 34 6.44 16.57 -1.35
CA THR A 34 5.71 17.27 -0.28
C THR A 34 4.22 17.33 -0.60
N LYS A 35 3.37 17.60 0.40
CA LYS A 35 1.92 17.75 0.21
C LYS A 35 1.56 18.78 -0.87
N LYS A 36 2.32 19.88 -0.97
CA LYS A 36 2.12 20.93 -1.99
C LYS A 36 2.42 20.46 -3.42
N GLN A 37 3.24 19.42 -3.58
CA GLN A 37 3.62 18.85 -4.88
C GLN A 37 2.71 17.68 -5.30
N GLN A 38 1.81 17.22 -4.42
CA GLN A 38 0.83 16.18 -4.75
C GLN A 38 -0.31 16.82 -5.54
N THR A 39 -0.58 16.28 -6.72
CA THR A 39 -1.69 16.76 -7.57
C THR A 39 -2.97 15.98 -7.26
N LYS A 40 -4.12 16.48 -7.76
CA LYS A 40 -5.38 15.73 -7.71
C LYS A 40 -5.22 14.31 -8.29
N ASN A 41 -4.44 14.16 -9.37
CA ASN A 41 -4.17 12.87 -9.98
C ASN A 41 -3.30 11.96 -9.10
N THR A 42 -2.34 12.53 -8.37
CA THR A 42 -1.55 11.78 -7.36
C THR A 42 -2.46 11.20 -6.28
N HIS A 43 -3.42 11.99 -5.78
CA HIS A 43 -4.38 11.53 -4.78
C HIS A 43 -5.30 10.44 -5.34
N LYS A 44 -5.87 10.65 -6.54
CA LYS A 44 -6.71 9.64 -7.21
C LYS A 44 -5.96 8.32 -7.40
N ALA A 45 -4.72 8.37 -7.90
CA ALA A 45 -3.90 7.19 -8.11
C ALA A 45 -3.60 6.46 -6.79
N ALA A 46 -3.27 7.19 -5.71
CA ALA A 46 -3.03 6.61 -4.40
C ALA A 46 -4.30 5.94 -3.83
N THR A 47 -5.47 6.57 -4.00
CA THR A 47 -6.76 6.00 -3.59
C THR A 47 -7.07 4.72 -4.36
N GLN A 48 -6.96 4.72 -5.68
CA GLN A 48 -7.17 3.53 -6.52
C GLN A 48 -6.24 2.38 -6.13
N PHE A 49 -4.96 2.69 -5.91
CA PHE A 49 -3.99 1.72 -5.43
C PHE A 49 -4.38 1.12 -4.07
N GLY A 50 -4.86 1.96 -3.14
CA GLY A 50 -5.34 1.53 -1.83
C GLY A 50 -6.51 0.56 -1.94
N ILE A 51 -7.55 0.93 -2.70
CA ILE A 51 -8.73 0.09 -2.94
C ILE A 51 -8.34 -1.26 -3.54
N ALA A 52 -7.54 -1.25 -4.62
CA ALA A 52 -7.09 -2.48 -5.27
C ALA A 52 -6.28 -3.38 -4.32
N SER A 53 -5.42 -2.79 -3.48
CA SER A 53 -4.60 -3.53 -2.53
C SER A 53 -5.44 -4.16 -1.42
N THR A 54 -6.41 -3.44 -0.87
CA THR A 54 -7.33 -3.97 0.15
C THR A 54 -8.19 -5.08 -0.42
N LEU A 55 -8.74 -4.91 -1.62
CA LEU A 55 -9.55 -5.95 -2.27
C LEU A 55 -8.73 -7.22 -2.55
N ALA A 56 -7.52 -7.05 -3.10
CA ALA A 56 -6.60 -8.16 -3.34
C ALA A 56 -6.15 -8.86 -2.05
N GLU A 57 -6.06 -8.13 -0.93
CA GLU A 57 -5.82 -8.73 0.37
C GLU A 57 -7.00 -9.56 0.85
N GLN A 58 -8.20 -9.00 0.79
CA GLN A 58 -9.41 -9.69 1.23
C GLN A 58 -9.63 -10.99 0.44
N PHE A 59 -9.56 -10.94 -0.89
CA PHE A 59 -9.65 -12.14 -1.73
C PHE A 59 -8.65 -13.23 -1.33
N ARG A 60 -7.40 -12.87 -1.04
CA ARG A 60 -6.39 -13.87 -0.63
C ARG A 60 -6.64 -14.44 0.75
N ARG A 61 -7.20 -13.65 1.67
CA ARG A 61 -7.58 -14.12 3.01
C ARG A 61 -8.74 -15.11 2.91
N ASP A 62 -9.74 -14.80 2.09
CA ASP A 62 -10.93 -15.64 1.93
C ASP A 62 -10.61 -16.92 1.15
N ALA A 63 -9.75 -16.82 0.12
CA ALA A 63 -9.29 -17.98 -0.65
C ALA A 63 -8.16 -18.76 0.02
N TYR A 64 -7.73 -18.39 1.24
CA TYR A 64 -6.52 -18.93 1.87
C TYR A 64 -6.47 -20.46 1.87
N GLY A 65 -7.60 -21.13 2.13
CA GLY A 65 -7.67 -22.60 2.14
C GLY A 65 -7.44 -23.28 0.77
N VAL A 66 -7.38 -22.52 -0.33
CA VAL A 66 -7.22 -23.03 -1.69
C VAL A 66 -5.87 -22.59 -2.30
N ILE A 67 -5.29 -21.47 -1.86
CA ILE A 67 -4.10 -20.85 -2.49
C ILE A 67 -2.82 -20.94 -1.64
N THR A 68 -2.72 -21.92 -0.73
CA THR A 68 -1.65 -22.02 0.28
C THR A 68 -0.25 -22.24 -0.30
N ASP A 69 -0.13 -22.94 -1.43
CA ASP A 69 1.14 -23.59 -1.81
C ASP A 69 1.98 -22.83 -2.85
N PHE A 70 1.49 -21.69 -3.35
CA PHE A 70 2.10 -20.98 -4.49
C PHE A 70 2.68 -19.60 -4.14
N TYR A 71 3.11 -19.38 -2.88
CA TYR A 71 3.71 -18.11 -2.48
C TYR A 71 5.19 -18.01 -2.89
N ASP A 72 5.48 -17.24 -3.94
CA ASP A 72 6.85 -17.01 -4.45
C ASP A 72 7.41 -15.61 -4.15
N GLY A 73 6.89 -14.93 -3.13
CA GLY A 73 7.30 -13.57 -2.74
C GLY A 73 6.77 -12.46 -3.66
N THR A 74 6.47 -12.74 -4.94
CA THR A 74 5.93 -11.76 -5.90
C THR A 74 4.46 -11.97 -6.23
N MET A 75 3.89 -13.12 -5.87
CA MET A 75 2.48 -13.47 -6.11
C MET A 75 1.51 -12.37 -5.66
N VAL A 76 1.71 -11.80 -4.47
CA VAL A 76 0.84 -10.72 -3.94
C VAL A 76 0.87 -9.47 -4.82
N TYR A 77 2.04 -9.12 -5.36
CA TYR A 77 2.18 -7.97 -6.25
C TYR A 77 1.50 -8.21 -7.60
N ARG A 78 1.69 -9.41 -8.18
CA ARG A 78 1.07 -9.80 -9.45
C ARG A 78 -0.46 -9.82 -9.32
N PHE A 79 -0.99 -10.48 -8.29
CA PHE A 79 -2.42 -10.54 -8.05
C PHE A 79 -3.05 -9.16 -7.84
N ARG A 80 -2.43 -8.29 -7.03
CA ARG A 80 -2.91 -6.91 -6.86
C ARG A 80 -2.89 -6.12 -8.17
N THR A 81 -1.91 -6.37 -9.04
CA THR A 81 -1.84 -5.72 -10.35
C THR A 81 -3.02 -6.13 -11.23
N ASP A 82 -3.41 -7.40 -11.22
CA ASP A 82 -4.56 -7.87 -11.99
C ASP A 82 -5.89 -7.37 -11.42
N VAL A 83 -6.04 -7.34 -10.10
CA VAL A 83 -7.18 -6.69 -9.44
C VAL A 83 -7.28 -5.20 -9.82
N GLN A 84 -6.15 -4.49 -9.86
CA GLN A 84 -6.12 -3.09 -10.27
C GLN A 84 -6.53 -2.90 -11.74
N LYS A 85 -6.13 -3.79 -12.64
CA LYS A 85 -6.57 -3.75 -14.05
C LYS A 85 -8.08 -3.96 -14.17
N ALA A 86 -8.62 -4.96 -13.46
CA ALA A 86 -10.06 -5.23 -13.46
C ALA A 86 -10.87 -4.05 -12.91
N LEU A 87 -10.43 -3.44 -11.81
CA LEU A 87 -11.07 -2.25 -11.26
C LEU A 87 -11.05 -1.07 -12.24
N ARG A 88 -9.93 -0.83 -12.93
CA ARG A 88 -9.86 0.23 -13.94
C ARG A 88 -10.88 0.03 -15.06
N GLN A 89 -10.97 -1.19 -15.60
CA GLN A 89 -11.98 -1.52 -16.62
C GLN A 89 -13.41 -1.26 -16.13
N ALA A 90 -13.72 -1.62 -14.88
CA ALA A 90 -15.04 -1.38 -14.29
C ALA A 90 -15.34 0.11 -14.09
N PHE A 91 -14.35 0.91 -13.69
CA PHE A 91 -14.50 2.36 -13.52
C PHE A 91 -14.63 3.09 -14.85
N ASP A 92 -13.89 2.69 -15.89
CA ASP A 92 -13.99 3.28 -17.22
C ASP A 92 -15.37 2.99 -17.82
N ALA A 93 -15.90 1.77 -17.65
CA ALA A 93 -17.25 1.40 -18.10
C ALA A 93 -18.39 2.20 -17.42
N GLN A 94 -18.23 2.60 -16.16
CA GLN A 94 -19.20 3.47 -15.47
C GLN A 94 -19.16 4.93 -15.94
N SER A 95 -18.07 5.37 -16.60
CA SER A 95 -17.93 6.74 -17.08
C SER A 95 -18.46 6.97 -18.50
N GLU A 96 -18.91 5.91 -19.16
CA GLU A 96 -19.52 5.94 -20.51
C GLU A 96 -21.06 5.81 -20.52
N THR A 97 -21.71 5.80 -19.36
CA THR A 97 -23.18 5.88 -19.20
C THR A 97 -23.59 7.13 -18.44
#